data_AF-A0A084IQ40-F1
#
_entry.id   AF-A0A084IQ40-F1
#
_cell.length_a   1.000
_cell.length_b   1.000
_cell.length_c   1.000
_cell.angle_alpha   90.00
_cell.angle_beta   90.00
_cell.angle_gamma   90.00
#
_symmetry.space_group_name_H-M   'P 1'
#
loop_
_entity.id
_entity.type
_entity.pdbx_description
1 polymer ?
#
loop_
_entity_poly.entity_id
_entity_poly.type
_entity_poly.pdbx_seq_one_letter_code
_entity_poly.pdbx_strand_id
1 'polypeptide(L)'
;MSVRHFLLTENGSMEEFTEDEASAVAEGKQDLPRFADQQLRYVQVAFDDQANDEGEIQVKTLGAIVKFDDAGRLTEADRARDAQDELNEFEHDACVQFALRETLPQSYALN
;
A
#
# COMPACT_ATOMS: atom_id res chain seq x y z
N MET A 1 9.18 9.14 10.24
CA MET A 1 7.94 8.45 9.88
C MET A 1 8.06 8.10 8.41
N SER A 2 7.96 6.82 8.10
CA SER A 2 8.04 6.31 6.73
C SER A 2 6.64 5.97 6.23
N VAL A 3 6.44 6.12 4.93
CA VAL A 3 5.20 5.74 4.26
C VAL A 3 5.54 4.80 3.11
N ARG A 4 4.82 3.70 3.03
CA ARG A 4 4.88 2.78 1.88
C ARG A 4 3.51 2.68 1.22
N HIS A 5 3.53 2.49 -0.08
CA HIS A 5 2.35 2.45 -0.91
C HIS A 5 2.27 1.09 -1.60
N PHE A 6 1.09 0.49 -1.60
CA PHE A 6 0.88 -0.83 -2.18
C PHE A 6 -0.36 -0.82 -3.08
N LEU A 7 -0.28 -1.55 -4.19
CA LEU A 7 -1.44 -1.95 -4.97
C LEU A 7 -1.66 -3.45 -4.85
N LEU A 8 -2.88 -3.84 -4.48
CA LEU A 8 -3.31 -5.23 -4.43
C LEU A 8 -4.06 -5.55 -5.72
N THR A 9 -3.52 -6.49 -6.48
CA THR A 9 -4.11 -6.97 -7.71
C THR A 9 -5.09 -8.10 -7.44
N GLU A 10 -6.09 -8.29 -8.32
CA GLU A 10 -7.12 -9.33 -8.14
C GLU A 10 -6.55 -10.76 -8.12
N ASN A 11 -5.35 -10.96 -8.68
CA ASN A 11 -4.63 -12.23 -8.62
C ASN A 11 -3.90 -12.49 -7.28
N GLY A 12 -4.07 -11.62 -6.29
CA GLY A 12 -3.45 -11.73 -4.98
C GLY A 12 -1.98 -11.30 -4.93
N SER A 13 -1.48 -10.63 -5.97
CA SER A 13 -0.14 -10.02 -5.93
C SER A 13 -0.21 -8.64 -5.24
N MET A 14 0.92 -8.24 -4.66
CA MET A 14 1.11 -6.94 -4.04
C MET A 14 2.29 -6.26 -4.73
N GLU A 15 2.06 -5.09 -5.32
CA GLU A 15 3.13 -4.24 -5.88
C GLU A 15 3.40 -3.06 -4.94
N GLU A 16 4.67 -2.88 -4.56
CA GLU A 16 5.15 -1.75 -3.75
C GLU A 16 5.51 -0.57 -4.66
N PHE A 17 5.13 0.63 -4.22
CA PHE A 17 5.46 1.90 -4.85
C PHE A 17 6.14 2.80 -3.84
N THR A 18 7.15 3.52 -4.31
CA THR A 18 7.75 4.64 -3.55
C THR A 18 6.78 5.82 -3.49
N GLU A 19 7.01 6.74 -2.54
CA GLU A 19 6.20 7.97 -2.43
C GLU A 19 6.23 8.79 -3.72
N ASP A 20 7.40 8.89 -4.36
CA ASP A 20 7.58 9.60 -5.62
C ASP A 20 6.78 8.95 -6.77
N GLU A 21 6.80 7.62 -6.88
CA GLU A 21 6.04 6.90 -7.91
C GLU A 21 4.53 7.00 -7.65
N ALA A 22 4.10 6.81 -6.41
CA ALA A 22 2.69 6.93 -6.04
C ALA A 22 2.16 8.34 -6.32
N SER A 23 2.95 9.36 -6.03
CA SER A 23 2.63 10.76 -6.33
C SER A 23 2.60 11.02 -7.84
N ALA A 24 3.58 10.51 -8.60
CA ALA A 24 3.62 10.67 -10.05
C ALA A 24 2.39 10.03 -10.72
N VAL A 25 1.94 8.87 -10.24
CA VAL A 25 0.72 8.21 -10.73
C VAL A 25 -0.52 9.00 -10.36
N ALA A 26 -0.62 9.46 -9.11
CA ALA A 26 -1.75 10.27 -8.63
C ALA A 26 -1.89 11.60 -9.38
N GLU A 27 -0.77 12.21 -9.78
CA GLU A 27 -0.72 13.45 -10.56
C GLU A 27 -0.89 13.22 -12.08
N GLY A 28 -0.99 11.97 -12.54
CA GLY A 28 -1.07 11.61 -13.96
C GLY A 28 0.23 11.89 -14.73
N LYS A 29 1.37 11.96 -14.05
CA LYS A 29 2.72 12.09 -14.64
C LYS A 29 3.32 10.74 -15.00
N GLN A 30 2.81 9.66 -14.41
CA GLN A 30 3.25 8.29 -14.66
C GLN A 30 2.03 7.40 -14.92
N ASP A 31 2.04 6.74 -16.08
CA ASP A 31 1.02 5.78 -16.47
C ASP A 31 1.44 4.37 -16.02
N LEU A 32 0.48 3.51 -15.68
CA LEU A 32 0.68 2.11 -15.30
C LEU A 32 -0.07 1.18 -16.27
N PRO A 33 0.42 0.97 -17.52
CA PRO A 33 -0.28 0.19 -18.54
C PRO A 33 -0.62 -1.25 -18.14
N ARG A 34 0.14 -1.83 -17.20
CA ARG A 34 -0.09 -3.18 -16.66
C ARG A 34 -1.39 -3.30 -15.84
N PHE A 35 -1.94 -2.17 -15.40
CA PHE A 35 -3.21 -2.08 -14.69
C PHE A 35 -4.32 -1.48 -15.55
N ALA A 36 -4.12 -1.38 -16.87
CA ALA A 36 -5.14 -0.88 -17.77
C ALA A 36 -6.48 -1.63 -17.60
N ASP A 37 -7.57 -0.87 -17.61
CA ASP A 37 -8.95 -1.34 -17.36
C ASP A 37 -9.17 -2.07 -16.03
N GLN A 38 -8.28 -1.92 -15.05
CA GLN A 38 -8.41 -2.55 -13.73
C GLN A 38 -8.88 -1.59 -12.66
N GLN A 39 -9.66 -2.13 -11.73
CA GLN A 39 -9.96 -1.54 -10.44
C GLN A 39 -9.16 -2.28 -9.38
N LEU A 40 -8.28 -1.58 -8.67
CA LEU A 40 -7.37 -2.16 -7.69
C LEU A 40 -7.58 -1.57 -6.31
N ARG A 41 -7.20 -2.33 -5.28
CA ARG A 41 -7.12 -1.77 -3.92
C ARG A 41 -5.76 -1.16 -3.70
N TYR A 42 -5.77 0.06 -3.20
CA TYR A 42 -4.60 0.79 -2.79
C TYR A 42 -4.49 0.80 -1.27
N VAL A 43 -3.29 0.55 -0.75
CA VAL A 43 -2.98 0.57 0.68
C VAL A 43 -1.80 1.49 0.91
N GLN A 44 -2.00 2.46 1.79
CA GLN A 44 -0.91 3.25 2.35
C GLN A 44 -0.64 2.77 3.77
N VAL A 45 0.63 2.46 4.06
CA VAL A 45 1.09 2.09 5.41
C VAL A 45 2.07 3.16 5.88
N ALA A 46 1.66 3.94 6.87
CA ALA A 46 2.51 4.91 7.54
C ALA A 46 2.96 4.33 8.89
N PHE A 47 4.26 4.38 9.17
CA PHE A 47 4.81 3.86 10.42
C PHE A 47 5.97 4.71 10.95
N ASP A 48 6.20 4.63 12.25
CA ASP A 48 7.34 5.32 12.86
C ASP A 48 8.64 4.55 12.60
N ASP A 49 9.70 5.28 12.24
CA ASP A 49 11.00 4.67 11.89
C ASP A 49 11.71 4.09 13.11
N GLN A 50 11.31 4.51 14.30
CA GLN A 50 11.88 4.13 15.58
C GLN A 50 10.74 3.78 16.54
N ALA A 51 11.00 2.82 17.41
CA ALA A 51 10.10 2.53 18.51
C ALA A 51 10.02 3.70 19.49
N ASN A 52 8.86 3.89 20.12
CA ASN A 52 8.68 4.86 21.20
C ASN A 52 9.42 4.41 22.48
N ASP A 53 9.31 5.21 23.55
CA ASP A 53 9.94 4.91 24.85
C ASP A 53 9.47 3.58 25.49
N GLU A 54 8.34 3.04 25.02
CA GLU A 54 7.76 1.75 25.45
C GLU A 54 8.18 0.58 24.55
N GLY A 55 8.95 0.83 23.48
CA GLY A 55 9.41 -0.19 22.55
C GLY A 55 8.41 -0.55 21.44
N GLU A 56 7.37 0.26 21.25
CA GLU A 56 6.30 0.03 20.26
C GLU A 56 6.53 0.86 18.99
N ILE A 57 6.25 0.27 17.83
CA ILE A 57 6.20 0.97 16.54
C ILE A 57 4.73 1.27 16.23
N GLN A 58 4.39 2.56 16.09
CA GLN A 58 3.04 2.92 15.66
C GLN A 58 2.91 2.71 14.16
N VAL A 59 1.81 2.06 13.76
CA VAL A 59 1.45 1.82 12.36
C VAL A 59 0.04 2.34 12.11
N LYS A 60 -0.15 3.01 10.98
CA LYS A 60 -1.44 3.49 10.49
C LYS A 60 -1.61 3.05 9.04
N THR A 61 -2.76 2.48 8.76
CA THR A 61 -3.11 2.01 7.41
C THR A 61 -4.27 2.83 6.86
N LEU A 62 -4.23 3.11 5.56
CA LEU A 62 -5.31 3.74 4.81
C LEU A 62 -5.59 2.92 3.56
N GLY A 63 -6.84 2.52 3.38
CA GLY A 63 -7.32 1.85 2.17
C GLY A 63 -8.05 2.80 1.22
N ALA A 64 -7.83 2.64 -0.08
CA ALA A 64 -8.57 3.30 -1.15
C ALA A 64 -8.80 2.33 -2.31
N ILE A 65 -9.78 2.65 -3.15
CA ILE A 65 -10.02 1.98 -4.43
C ILE A 65 -9.54 2.92 -5.54
N VAL A 66 -8.68 2.40 -6.40
CA VAL A 66 -8.17 3.12 -7.56
C VAL A 66 -8.66 2.46 -8.84
N LYS A 67 -9.02 3.26 -9.83
CA LYS A 67 -9.40 2.77 -11.16
C LYS A 67 -8.48 3.34 -12.22
N PHE A 68 -8.12 2.50 -13.17
CA PHE A 68 -7.30 2.86 -14.31
C PHE A 68 -8.12 2.79 -15.61
N ASP A 69 -7.83 3.69 -16.56
CA ASP A 69 -8.39 3.62 -17.91
C ASP A 69 -7.69 2.56 -18.79
N ASP A 70 -8.10 2.48 -20.05
CA ASP A 70 -7.56 1.57 -21.07
C ASP A 70 -6.07 1.81 -21.40
N ALA A 71 -5.54 2.99 -21.07
CA ALA A 71 -4.12 3.32 -21.20
C ALA A 71 -3.32 3.09 -19.90
N GLY A 72 -3.99 2.73 -18.79
CA GLY A 72 -3.37 2.55 -17.48
C GLY A 72 -3.18 3.86 -16.70
N ARG A 73 -3.97 4.90 -16.99
CA ARG A 73 -3.96 6.16 -16.25
C ARG A 73 -4.95 6.11 -15.11
N LEU A 74 -4.56 6.67 -13.97
CA LEU A 74 -5.45 6.78 -12.83
C LEU A 74 -6.63 7.71 -13.15
N THR A 75 -7.84 7.19 -13.11
CA THR A 75 -9.08 7.94 -13.38
C THR A 75 -9.89 8.22 -12.13
N GLU A 76 -9.80 7.34 -11.13
CA GLU A 76 -10.52 7.47 -9.86
C GLU A 76 -9.62 6.99 -8.72
N ALA A 77 -9.66 7.71 -7.60
CA ALA A 77 -9.00 7.33 -6.35
C ALA A 77 -9.94 7.69 -5.20
N ASP A 78 -10.85 6.76 -4.90
CA ASP A 78 -11.90 6.95 -3.91
C ASP A 78 -11.56 6.18 -2.64
N ARG A 79 -11.98 6.69 -1.48
CA ARG A 79 -11.83 5.91 -0.24
C ARG A 79 -12.67 4.63 -0.37
N ALA A 80 -12.20 3.53 0.23
CA ALA A 80 -13.03 2.35 0.39
C ALA A 80 -14.32 2.76 1.14
N ARG A 81 -15.48 2.63 0.50
CA ARG A 81 -16.79 3.06 1.04
C ARG A 81 -17.64 1.89 1.50
N ASP A 82 -17.42 0.71 0.91
CA ASP A 82 -18.14 -0.51 1.25
C ASP A 82 -17.23 -1.50 1.98
N ALA A 83 -17.82 -2.34 2.86
CA ALA A 83 -17.08 -3.37 3.60
C ALA A 83 -16.40 -4.43 2.68
N GLN A 84 -16.78 -4.48 1.40
CA GLN A 84 -16.13 -5.31 0.37
C GLN A 84 -14.87 -4.67 -0.22
N ASP A 85 -14.74 -3.34 -0.07
CA ASP A 85 -13.59 -2.54 -0.48
C ASP A 85 -12.59 -2.35 0.67
N GLU A 86 -13.00 -2.64 1.91
CA GLU A 86 -12.12 -2.69 3.07
C GLU A 86 -11.12 -3.84 2.93
N LEU A 87 -9.88 -3.57 3.34
CA LEU A 87 -8.84 -4.59 3.41
C LEU A 87 -9.29 -5.68 4.37
N ASN A 88 -9.18 -6.93 3.93
CA ASN A 88 -9.33 -8.03 4.86
C ASN A 88 -8.13 -8.08 5.83
N GLU A 89 -8.29 -8.75 6.97
CA GLU A 89 -7.25 -8.86 8.01
C GLU A 89 -5.93 -9.41 7.47
N PHE A 90 -5.98 -10.35 6.52
CA PHE A 90 -4.78 -10.92 5.91
C PHE A 90 -4.04 -9.92 5.01
N GLU A 91 -4.76 -9.19 4.17
CA GLU A 91 -4.18 -8.15 3.30
C GLU A 91 -3.58 -7.02 4.13
N HIS A 92 -4.30 -6.60 5.17
CA HIS A 92 -3.83 -5.62 6.13
C HIS A 92 -2.52 -6.07 6.79
N ASP A 93 -2.49 -7.29 7.36
CA ASP A 93 -1.31 -7.82 8.03
C ASP A 93 -0.14 -8.04 7.08
N ALA A 94 -0.41 -8.51 5.85
CA ALA A 94 0.62 -8.65 4.82
C ALA A 94 1.26 -7.30 4.47
N CYS A 95 0.46 -6.25 4.26
CA CYS A 95 0.97 -4.91 3.97
C CYS A 95 1.80 -4.36 5.14
N VAL A 96 1.34 -4.53 6.38
CA VAL A 96 2.05 -4.07 7.58
C VAL A 96 3.37 -4.82 7.77
N GLN A 97 3.37 -6.15 7.70
CA GLN A 97 4.58 -6.95 7.85
C GLN A 97 5.60 -6.64 6.75
N PHE A 98 5.14 -6.50 5.51
CA PHE A 98 6.01 -6.15 4.39
C PHE A 98 6.58 -4.75 4.55
N ALA A 99 5.79 -3.79 5.05
CA ALA A 99 6.25 -2.43 5.27
C ALA A 99 7.30 -2.33 6.37
N LEU A 100 7.18 -3.15 7.41
CA LEU A 100 8.12 -3.21 8.53
C LEU A 100 9.34 -4.11 8.28
N ARG A 101 9.42 -4.81 7.14
CA ARG A 101 10.46 -5.83 6.88
C ARG A 101 11.90 -5.32 7.02
N GLU A 102 12.13 -4.03 6.72
CA GLU A 102 13.46 -3.40 6.77
C GLU A 102 13.70 -2.65 8.09
N THR A 103 12.62 -2.36 8.83
CA THR A 103 12.67 -1.63 10.11
C THR A 103 12.87 -2.59 11.27
N LEU A 104 12.38 -3.83 11.15
CA LEU A 104 12.68 -4.89 12.10
C LEU A 104 14.14 -5.34 11.90
N PRO A 105 15.02 -5.22 12.89
CA PRO A 105 16.35 -5.82 12.79
C PRO A 105 16.20 -7.33 12.56
N GLN A 106 17.00 -7.89 11.65
CA GLN A 106 17.03 -9.32 11.28
C GLN A 106 17.20 -10.28 12.47
N SER A 107 17.39 -9.79 13.68
CA SER A 107 17.54 -10.55 14.93
C SER A 107 16.27 -11.24 15.43
N TYR A 108 15.12 -11.06 14.78
CA TYR A 108 13.89 -11.83 15.08
C TYR A 108 13.61 -12.99 14.11
N ALA A 109 14.48 -13.23 13.12
CA ALA A 109 14.46 -14.50 12.40
C ALA A 109 14.95 -15.60 13.35
N LEU A 110 14.01 -16.43 13.80
CA LEU A 110 14.19 -17.51 14.78
C LEU A 110 15.49 -18.31 14.57
N ASN A 111 16.21 -18.53 15.69
CA ASN A 111 17.13 -19.66 15.85
C ASN A 111 16.34 -20.97 15.96
#